data_AF-A0A101RX41-F1
#
_entry.id   AF-A0A101RX41-F1
#
_cell.length_a   1.000
_cell.length_b   1.000
_cell.length_c   1.000
_cell.angle_alpha   90.00
_cell.angle_beta   90.00
_cell.angle_gamma   90.00
#
_symmetry.space_group_name_H-M   'P 1'
#
loop_
_entity.id
_entity.type
_entity.pdbx_description
1 polymer ?
#
loop_
_entity_poly.entity_id
_entity_poly.type
_entity_poly.pdbx_seq_one_letter_code
_entity_poly.pdbx_strand_id
1 'polypeptide(L)' 'MEPKRVIAEGDVVAVHGHHVDTQGECGRAVLDLFRVRDGKIVEHWDAVQDVPEASAHDDTTF' A
#
# COMPACT_ATOMS: atom_id res chain seq x y z
N MET A 1 7.47 5.83 -1.13
CA MET A 1 6.55 4.88 -0.48
C MET A 1 7.27 4.22 0.68
N GLU A 2 6.68 4.23 1.87
CA GLU A 2 7.17 3.54 3.05
C GLU A 2 6.29 2.30 3.32
N PRO A 3 6.82 1.07 3.19
CA PRO A 3 6.06 -0.15 3.49
C PRO A 3 5.76 -0.26 4.99
N LYS A 4 4.49 -0.49 5.35
CA LYS A 4 4.06 -0.75 6.73
C LYS A 4 3.92 -2.24 7.02
N ARG A 5 3.56 -3.03 6.00
CA ARG A 5 3.53 -4.49 6.05
C ARG A 5 3.63 -5.09 4.66
N VAL A 6 4.19 -6.30 4.63
CA VAL A 6 4.28 -7.13 3.44
C VAL A 6 3.73 -8.51 3.81
N ILE A 7 2.83 -9.04 3.00
CA ILE A 7 2.23 -10.37 3.17
C ILE A 7 2.47 -11.13 1.87
N ALA A 8 2.98 -12.36 1.98
CA ALA A 8 3.21 -13.22 0.83
C ALA A 8 2.52 -14.57 1.05
N GLU A 9 1.70 -14.98 0.09
CA GLU A 9 0.98 -16.26 0.11
C GLU A 9 0.87 -16.81 -1.32
N GLY A 10 1.36 -18.04 -1.52
CA GLY A 10 1.40 -18.66 -2.85
C GLY A 10 2.22 -17.85 -3.85
N ASP A 11 1.62 -17.53 -5.01
CA ASP A 11 2.23 -16.71 -6.06
C ASP A 11 1.86 -15.21 -5.94
N VAL A 12 1.33 -14.78 -4.79
CA VAL A 12 0.85 -13.42 -4.57
C VAL A 12 1.62 -12.72 -3.44
N VAL A 13 1.96 -11.45 -3.63
CA VAL A 13 2.56 -10.58 -2.62
C VAL A 13 1.74 -9.30 -2.49
N ALA A 14 1.29 -8.99 -1.28
CA ALA A 14 0.61 -7.74 -0.94
C ALA A 14 1.54 -6.82 -0.16
N VAL A 15 1.57 -5.53 -0.53
CA VAL A 15 2.31 -4.49 0.18
C VAL A 15 1.32 -3.39 0.55
N HIS A 16 1.18 -3.14 1.86
CA HIS A 16 0.44 -1.97 2.34
C HIS A 16 1.44 -0.93 2.84
N GLY A 17 1.37 0.28 2.30
CA GLY A 17 2.35 1.32 2.54
C GLY A 17 1.80 2.74 2.44
N HIS A 18 2.58 3.68 2.99
CA HIS A 18 2.28 5.10 2.99
C HIS A 18 3.08 5.79 1.87
N HIS A 19 2.38 6.50 0.99
CA HIS A 19 2.98 7.26 -0.10
C HIS A 19 2.77 8.76 0.12
N VAL A 20 3.85 9.53 0.19
CA VAL A 20 3.81 10.99 0.36
C VAL A 20 4.58 11.62 -0.79
N ASP A 21 3.89 12.35 -1.67
CA ASP A 21 4.50 13.02 -2.83
C ASP A 21 5.20 14.31 -2.40
N THR A 22 4.53 15.12 -1.59
CA THR A 22 5.04 16.39 -1.07
C THR A 22 5.20 16.33 0.45
N GLN A 23 6.38 16.70 0.95
CA GLN A 23 6.61 16.75 2.38
C GLN A 23 5.62 17.69 3.07
N GLY A 24 4.90 17.18 4.07
CA GLY A 24 3.89 17.93 4.83
C GLY A 24 2.43 17.60 4.46
N GLU A 25 2.19 16.87 3.37
CA GLU A 25 0.86 16.36 3.04
C GLU A 25 0.56 15.05 3.78
N CYS A 26 -0.72 14.75 4.00
CA CYS A 26 -1.16 13.49 4.59
C CYS A 26 -0.79 12.27 3.72
N GLY A 27 -0.68 12.44 2.41
CA GLY A 27 -0.33 11.40 1.47
C GLY A 27 -1.45 10.37 1.24
N ARG A 28 -1.06 9.18 0.78
CA ARG A 28 -1.96 8.11 0.33
C ARG A 28 -1.61 6.79 1.00
N ALA A 29 -2.63 6.05 1.43
CA ALA A 29 -2.51 4.64 1.76
C ALA A 29 -2.64 3.84 0.45
N VAL A 30 -1.63 3.02 0.17
CA VAL A 30 -1.55 2.22 -1.04
C VAL A 30 -1.48 0.75 -0.65
N LEU A 31 -2.36 -0.06 -1.24
CA LEU A 31 -2.26 -1.50 -1.25
C LEU A 31 -1.85 -1.94 -2.65
N ASP A 32 -0.60 -2.33 -2.82
CA ASP A 32 -0.13 -3.00 -4.03
C ASP A 32 -0.30 -4.51 -3.89
N LEU A 33 -0.82 -5.14 -4.94
CA LEU A 33 -0.90 -6.59 -5.06
C LEU A 33 -0.14 -7.04 -6.31
N PHE A 34 0.83 -7.92 -6.13
CA PHE A 34 1.64 -8.47 -7.21
C PHE A 34 1.41 -9.97 -7.34
N ARG A 35 1.30 -10.46 -8.57
CA ARG A 35 1.49 -11.89 -8.86
C ARG A 35 2.93 -12.11 -9.33
N VAL A 36 3.61 -13.07 -8.73
CA VAL A 36 5.01 -13.40 -9.00
C VAL A 36 5.14 -14.82 -9.55
N ARG A 37 5.69 -14.97 -10.75
CA ARG A 37 6.00 -16.27 -11.36
C ARG A 37 7.41 -16.26 -11.93
N ASP A 38 8.13 -17.35 -11.75
CA ASP A 38 9.53 -17.50 -12.18
C ASP A 38 10.43 -16.34 -11.76
N GLY A 39 10.23 -15.85 -10.53
CA GLY A 39 10.97 -14.73 -9.96
C GLY A 39 10.64 -13.35 -10.57
N LYS A 40 9.57 -13.23 -11.36
CA LYS A 40 9.15 -11.99 -12.02
C LYS A 40 7.74 -11.60 -11.61
N ILE A 41 7.50 -10.30 -11.51
CA ILE A 41 6.14 -9.76 -11.40
C ILE A 41 5.47 -9.92 -12.77
N VAL A 42 4.37 -10.67 -12.82
CA VAL A 42 3.61 -10.95 -14.05
C VAL A 42 2.25 -10.26 -14.08
N GLU A 43 1.80 -9.75 -12.93
CA GLU A 43 0.53 -9.03 -12.79
C GLU A 43 0.64 -8.06 -11.61
N HIS A 44 -0.02 -6.91 -11.72
CA HIS A 44 -0.05 -5.87 -10.68
C HIS A 44 -1.44 -5.25 -10.64
N TRP A 45 -1.94 -5.07 -9.42
CA TRP A 45 -3.13 -4.28 -9.12
C TRP A 45 -2.82 -3.37 -7.94
N ASP A 46 -3.53 -2.26 -7.88
CA ASP A 46 -3.48 -1.37 -6.73
C ASP A 46 -4.88 -0.99 -6.26
N ALA A 47 -4.94 -0.63 -4.98
CA ALA A 47 -5.98 0.22 -4.42
C ALA A 47 -5.30 1.39 -3.72
N VAL A 48 -5.74 2.59 -4.05
CA VAL A 48 -5.17 3.83 -3.53
C VAL A 48 -6.26 4.65 -2.85
N GLN A 49 -5.98 5.10 -1.64
CA GLN A 49 -6.87 5.96 -0.88
C GLN A 49 -6.09 7.14 -0.29
N ASP A 50 -6.63 8.35 -0.40
CA ASP A 50 -6.07 9.50 0.31
C ASP A 50 -6.19 9.30 1.82
N VAL A 51 -5.11 9.59 2.55
CA VAL A 51 -5.15 9.63 4.01
C VAL A 51 -5.91 10.89 4.42
N PRO A 52 -7.06 10.79 5.11
CA PRO A 52 -7.85 11.96 5.43
C PRO A 52 -7.14 12.84 6.47
N GLU A 53 -7.33 14.15 6.38
CA GLU A 53 -6.82 15.10 7.40
C GLU A 53 -7.45 14.84 8.78
N ALA A 54 -8.72 14.38 8.79
CA ALA A 54 -9.44 13.99 9.99
C ALA A 54 -10.04 12.59 9.79
N SER A 55 -9.68 11.65 10.67
CA SER A 55 -10.24 10.31 10.68
C SER A 55 -11.58 10.28 11.42
N ALA A 56 -12.53 9.50 10.90
CA ALA A 56 -13.79 9.20 11.60
C ALA A 56 -13.62 8.12 12.68
N HIS A 57 -12.44 7.49 12.74
CA HIS A 57 -12.07 6.47 13.70
C HIS A 57 -10.80 6.89 14.46
N ASP A 58 -10.60 6.35 15.66
CA ASP A 58 -9.52 6.77 16.57
C ASP A 58 -8.14 6.17 16.19
N ASP A 59 -8.09 5.16 15.32
CA ASP A 59 -6.83 4.58 14.82
C ASP A 59 -6.35 5.22 13.52
N THR A 60 -5.09 4.93 13.18
CA THR A 60 -4.48 5.36 11.92
C THR A 60 -4.96 4.52 10.73
N THR A 61 -4.83 5.04 9.51
CA THR A 61 -5.10 4.29 8.27
C THR A 61 -4.16 3.09 8.08
N PHE A 62 -3.05 3.03 8.83
CA PHE A 62 -2.03 1.99 8.72
C PHE A 62 -2.12 0.97 9.84
#